data_AF-A0A6M1S4Y4-F1
#
_entry.id   AF-A0A6M1S4Y4-F1
#
_cell.length_a   1.000
_cell.length_b   1.000
_cell.length_c   1.000
_cell.angle_alpha   90.00
_cell.angle_beta   90.00
_cell.angle_gamma   90.00
#
_symmetry.space_group_name_H-M   'P 1'
#
loop_
_entity.id
_entity.type
_entity.pdbx_description
1 polymer ?
#
loop_
_entity_poly.entity_id
_entity_poly.type
_entity_poly.pdbx_seq_one_letter_code
_entity_poly.pdbx_strand_id
1 'polypeptide(L)'
;MQPMRHIGAAGAGQERQQDQGTGRAGLHGFSPALLSRFPVWRRGVLVGLWLWVWVCPGLAGWNLRADGLPAAPAVPEVAPVSEELRMRLKLGPFYQKHVEVGGLPVLGSARVSDAALREAAWILGHMMAGRPEWLARMGERGARVVVMAHDEYTTDVPEHARLRPKIYWDRRARGLGGRITSCGEENLLGFPGDPYAGENILIHEFAHALHHVALRGLEPGFQEALEELHRRALAEGRWSGTYAASNPEEYWAEGVQSWFDCNRENDASHNHVNTREELELYDPGLARLCARVFGPNPWRYRRPGERPPEARVHLGDFDPGRAPRFRWPDPPLGERVVVRFDLAAGSLEAELYPRQAPRTVRHFLNLVRDGFYRGGILIWVPAGGSQSRAGFWEGRTDPGRATELPPLLTWEGPGQVGPEHARGTIWWVFEGPAEPAERFRIDGGAQVLQSVPGAEPAGSGTRLTALGRVIRGLDLLERLRDDAASGLPARAGLRLQGVYRLE
;
A
#
# COMPACT_ATOMS: atom_id res chain seq x y z
N MET A 1 13.56 35.17 -27.47
CA MET A 1 12.91 35.72 -28.67
C MET A 1 11.70 34.86 -29.00
N GLN A 2 10.65 35.47 -29.53
CA GLN A 2 9.46 34.80 -30.10
C GLN A 2 9.40 35.13 -31.61
N PRO A 3 8.53 34.51 -32.43
CA PRO A 3 7.20 35.09 -32.62
C PRO A 3 6.05 34.08 -32.81
N MET A 4 4.81 34.55 -32.64
CA MET A 4 3.56 33.84 -32.97
C MET A 4 3.04 34.18 -34.38
N ARG A 5 2.19 33.28 -34.94
CA ARG A 5 0.95 33.57 -35.70
C ARG A 5 -0.04 32.44 -35.33
N HIS A 6 -1.29 32.66 -34.88
CA HIS A 6 -2.48 33.23 -35.56
C HIS A 6 -2.80 32.51 -36.89
N ILE A 7 -4.01 32.00 -37.16
CA ILE A 7 -5.39 32.60 -37.21
C ILE A 7 -6.41 31.50 -36.79
N GLY A 8 -7.68 31.68 -36.41
CA GLY A 8 -8.63 32.81 -36.24
C GLY A 8 -10.05 32.26 -35.93
N ALA A 9 -11.09 33.10 -35.72
CA ALA A 9 -12.39 32.63 -35.18
C ALA A 9 -13.67 33.33 -35.73
N ALA A 10 -14.78 32.59 -35.74
CA ALA A 10 -16.20 32.98 -35.81
C ALA A 10 -17.05 31.74 -35.39
N GLY A 11 -18.26 31.77 -34.80
CA GLY A 11 -19.28 32.83 -34.61
C GLY A 11 -20.34 32.79 -35.73
N ALA A 12 -21.65 32.65 -35.51
CA ALA A 12 -22.54 32.38 -34.36
C ALA A 12 -23.72 31.49 -34.90
N GLY A 13 -24.76 30.98 -34.22
CA GLY A 13 -25.39 31.24 -32.90
C GLY A 13 -26.84 31.75 -33.09
N GLN A 14 -27.87 31.03 -32.58
CA GLN A 14 -29.23 31.59 -32.40
C GLN A 14 -30.13 30.77 -31.44
N GLU A 15 -31.17 31.41 -30.90
CA GLU A 15 -32.03 30.93 -29.82
C GLU A 15 -33.52 30.81 -30.22
N ARG A 16 -34.25 29.88 -29.56
CA ARG A 16 -35.57 30.01 -28.88
C ARG A 16 -36.09 28.60 -28.52
N GLN A 17 -36.49 28.25 -27.29
CA GLN A 17 -37.54 28.75 -26.35
C GLN A 17 -38.95 28.15 -26.57
N GLN A 18 -39.42 27.48 -25.49
CA GLN A 18 -40.78 27.42 -24.93
C GLN A 18 -41.98 26.93 -25.78
N ASP A 19 -42.51 25.77 -25.38
CA ASP A 19 -43.84 25.60 -24.71
C ASP A 19 -44.03 24.11 -24.32
N GLN A 20 -45.08 23.64 -23.63
CA GLN A 20 -45.71 24.04 -22.35
C GLN A 20 -46.71 22.91 -21.95
N GLY A 21 -46.75 22.49 -20.67
CA GLY A 21 -47.82 21.64 -20.10
C GLY A 21 -47.89 20.17 -20.58
N THR A 22 -48.69 19.27 -19.97
CA THR A 22 -49.32 19.24 -18.63
C THR A 22 -49.43 17.77 -18.15
N GLY A 23 -49.55 17.54 -16.83
CA GLY A 23 -49.85 16.20 -16.26
C GLY A 23 -49.29 15.98 -14.85
N ARG A 24 -50.13 15.58 -13.87
CA ARG A 24 -49.73 15.47 -12.45
C ARG A 24 -50.59 14.44 -11.69
N ALA A 25 -49.94 13.54 -10.94
CA ALA A 25 -50.52 12.58 -9.97
C ALA A 25 -51.51 11.52 -10.51
N GLY A 26 -51.71 10.36 -9.84
CA GLY A 26 -50.89 9.77 -8.78
C GLY A 26 -51.57 8.66 -7.94
N LEU A 27 -50.74 7.75 -7.41
CA LEU A 27 -50.88 6.96 -6.17
C LEU A 27 -51.98 5.89 -6.01
N HIS A 28 -51.70 4.98 -5.06
CA HIS A 28 -52.50 3.84 -4.55
C HIS A 28 -52.69 2.64 -5.52
N GLY A 29 -52.72 1.38 -5.04
CA GLY A 29 -52.38 0.88 -3.71
C GLY A 29 -52.93 -0.51 -3.40
N PHE A 30 -52.17 -1.28 -2.61
CA PHE A 30 -52.54 -2.56 -1.95
C PHE A 30 -52.71 -3.85 -2.78
N SER A 31 -52.47 -4.95 -2.05
CA SER A 31 -52.57 -6.38 -2.37
C SER A 31 -53.48 -7.01 -1.26
N PRO A 32 -53.70 -8.34 -1.08
CA PRO A 32 -53.19 -9.52 -1.81
C PRO A 32 -54.21 -10.68 -2.02
N ALA A 33 -53.69 -11.83 -2.50
CA ALA A 33 -53.90 -13.19 -1.96
C ALA A 33 -54.91 -14.22 -2.57
N LEU A 34 -54.35 -15.44 -2.75
CA LEU A 34 -54.86 -16.80 -2.47
C LEU A 34 -55.78 -17.60 -3.44
N LEU A 35 -55.26 -18.80 -3.76
CA LEU A 35 -55.88 -20.15 -3.83
C LEU A 35 -56.57 -20.74 -5.09
N SER A 36 -55.88 -21.77 -5.63
CA SER A 36 -56.39 -23.07 -6.14
C SER A 36 -57.07 -23.12 -7.53
N ARG A 37 -56.77 -24.08 -8.41
CA ARG A 37 -57.23 -25.50 -8.35
C ARG A 37 -56.50 -26.45 -9.34
N PHE A 38 -56.41 -27.73 -8.96
CA PHE A 38 -56.19 -28.94 -9.81
C PHE A 38 -57.55 -29.53 -10.26
N PRO A 39 -57.70 -30.63 -11.06
CA PRO A 39 -56.76 -31.69 -11.54
C PRO A 39 -56.59 -31.66 -13.10
N VAL A 40 -56.29 -32.68 -13.94
CA VAL A 40 -56.40 -34.18 -13.94
C VAL A 40 -55.28 -34.84 -14.80
N TRP A 41 -55.06 -36.15 -14.61
CA TRP A 41 -54.08 -37.02 -15.31
C TRP A 41 -54.49 -37.51 -16.71
N ARG A 42 -53.52 -37.84 -17.59
CA ARG A 42 -53.08 -39.25 -17.88
C ARG A 42 -52.06 -39.41 -19.02
N ARG A 43 -51.14 -40.39 -18.85
CA ARG A 43 -50.14 -40.94 -19.81
C ARG A 43 -49.02 -39.96 -20.25
N GLY A 44 -47.78 -40.38 -20.48
CA GLY A 44 -47.14 -41.67 -20.19
C GLY A 44 -46.18 -42.16 -21.28
N VAL A 45 -44.89 -41.81 -21.19
CA VAL A 45 -43.79 -42.36 -22.01
C VAL A 45 -42.56 -42.53 -21.12
N LEU A 46 -41.86 -43.66 -21.22
CA LEU A 46 -40.54 -43.89 -20.64
C LEU A 46 -39.47 -43.74 -21.73
N VAL A 47 -38.41 -42.97 -21.45
CA VAL A 47 -37.17 -42.95 -22.24
C VAL A 47 -36.02 -43.22 -21.28
N GLY A 48 -35.29 -44.31 -21.51
CA GLY A 48 -34.19 -44.72 -20.64
C GLY A 48 -32.91 -43.93 -20.91
N LEU A 49 -32.36 -43.28 -19.88
CA LEU A 49 -31.04 -42.65 -19.93
C LEU A 49 -29.95 -43.72 -19.80
N TRP A 50 -29.13 -43.87 -20.84
CA TRP A 50 -27.93 -44.70 -20.82
C TRP A 50 -26.75 -43.91 -20.23
N LEU A 51 -26.38 -44.22 -18.99
CA LEU A 51 -25.16 -43.70 -18.36
C LEU A 51 -23.95 -44.57 -18.75
N TRP A 52 -23.12 -44.06 -19.66
CA TRP A 52 -21.80 -44.64 -19.95
C TRP A 52 -20.78 -44.16 -18.91
N VAL A 53 -20.44 -45.02 -17.94
CA VAL A 53 -19.33 -44.77 -17.01
C VAL A 53 -18.03 -45.23 -17.68
N TRP A 54 -17.25 -44.29 -18.21
CA TRP A 54 -15.85 -44.55 -18.59
C TRP A 54 -14.98 -44.52 -17.33
N VAL A 55 -14.50 -45.69 -16.90
CA VAL A 55 -13.50 -45.80 -15.83
C VAL A 55 -12.13 -45.59 -16.45
N CYS A 56 -11.54 -44.41 -16.23
CA CYS A 56 -10.15 -44.13 -16.58
C CYS A 56 -9.21 -44.60 -15.45
N PRO A 57 -8.38 -45.64 -15.64
CA PRO A 57 -7.44 -46.09 -14.61
C PRO A 57 -6.20 -45.18 -14.59
N GLY A 58 -6.22 -44.14 -13.74
CA GLY A 58 -5.10 -43.18 -13.66
C GLY A 58 -5.02 -42.28 -12.43
N LEU A 59 -5.98 -42.33 -11.49
CA LEU A 59 -5.95 -41.48 -10.28
C LEU A 59 -5.19 -42.15 -9.13
N ALA A 60 -3.86 -42.02 -9.15
CA ALA A 60 -3.01 -42.41 -8.03
C ALA A 60 -3.02 -41.34 -6.92
N GLY A 61 -3.60 -41.66 -5.76
CA GLY A 61 -3.13 -41.17 -4.47
C GLY A 61 -3.30 -39.68 -4.13
N TRP A 62 -4.45 -39.05 -4.40
CA TRP A 62 -4.80 -37.81 -3.70
C TRP A 62 -5.28 -38.14 -2.29
N ASN A 63 -4.45 -37.89 -1.27
CA ASN A 63 -4.83 -37.99 0.13
C ASN A 63 -5.78 -36.83 0.48
N LEU A 64 -7.08 -37.05 0.31
CA LEU A 64 -8.12 -36.10 0.64
C LEU A 64 -8.39 -36.08 2.15
N ARG A 65 -8.60 -34.88 2.70
CA ARG A 65 -9.15 -34.65 4.04
C ARG A 65 -10.66 -34.91 4.05
N ALA A 66 -11.25 -35.00 5.24
CA ALA A 66 -12.68 -35.25 5.43
C ALA A 66 -13.60 -34.12 4.92
N ASP A 67 -13.04 -32.95 4.61
CA ASP A 67 -13.69 -31.79 3.99
C ASP A 67 -13.61 -31.80 2.45
N GLY A 68 -12.96 -32.80 1.84
CA GLY A 68 -12.75 -32.90 0.39
C GLY A 68 -11.58 -32.07 -0.15
N LEU A 69 -10.81 -31.38 0.70
CA LEU A 69 -9.58 -30.70 0.29
C LEU A 69 -8.42 -31.71 0.18
N PRO A 70 -7.43 -31.50 -0.71
CA PRO A 70 -6.16 -32.22 -0.60
C PRO A 70 -5.52 -31.94 0.77
N ALA A 71 -4.90 -32.96 1.36
CA ALA A 71 -4.14 -32.76 2.60
C ALA A 71 -3.03 -31.73 2.35
N ALA A 72 -3.07 -30.63 3.13
CA ALA A 72 -2.07 -29.57 3.10
C ALA A 72 -0.65 -30.16 3.08
N PRO A 73 0.23 -29.75 2.14
CA PRO A 73 1.56 -30.32 2.03
C PRO A 73 2.32 -30.16 3.35
N ALA A 74 3.00 -31.23 3.78
CA ALA A 74 3.84 -31.20 4.96
C ALA A 74 4.97 -30.19 4.75
N VAL A 75 4.89 -29.05 5.43
CA VAL A 75 5.90 -27.99 5.35
C VAL A 75 7.19 -28.49 6.02
N PRO A 76 8.34 -28.54 5.31
CA PRO A 76 9.57 -29.04 5.92
C PRO A 76 10.09 -28.14 7.03
N GLU A 77 10.99 -28.68 7.86
CA GLU A 77 11.65 -27.93 8.92
C GLU A 77 12.61 -26.87 8.35
N VAL A 78 12.82 -25.79 9.09
CA VAL A 78 13.79 -24.76 8.74
C VAL A 78 15.18 -25.25 9.11
N ALA A 79 16.08 -25.27 8.12
CA ALA A 79 17.46 -25.72 8.26
C ALA A 79 18.45 -24.57 7.98
N PRO A 80 19.70 -24.68 8.45
CA PRO A 80 20.78 -23.82 7.99
C PRO A 80 21.02 -23.97 6.48
N VAL A 81 21.45 -22.88 5.81
CA VAL A 81 21.86 -22.92 4.40
C VAL A 81 23.11 -23.79 4.24
N SER A 82 22.95 -24.97 3.63
CA SER A 82 24.05 -25.91 3.37
C SER A 82 25.07 -25.35 2.37
N GLU A 83 26.31 -25.85 2.41
CA GLU A 83 27.34 -25.41 1.47
C GLU A 83 27.03 -25.82 0.03
N GLU A 84 26.39 -26.97 -0.18
CA GLU A 84 25.90 -27.38 -1.50
C GLU A 84 24.89 -26.37 -2.06
N LEU A 85 23.91 -25.94 -1.26
CA LEU A 85 22.92 -24.93 -1.65
C LEU A 85 23.59 -23.56 -1.89
N ARG A 86 24.56 -23.21 -1.05
CA ARG A 86 25.38 -21.98 -1.17
C ARG A 86 26.15 -21.96 -2.49
N MET A 87 26.82 -23.05 -2.85
CA MET A 87 27.54 -23.20 -4.11
C MET A 87 26.58 -23.22 -5.32
N ARG A 88 25.51 -24.04 -5.26
CA ARG A 88 24.49 -24.20 -6.32
C ARG A 88 23.87 -22.87 -6.74
N LEU A 89 23.53 -22.02 -5.78
CA LEU A 89 22.81 -20.77 -6.00
C LEU A 89 23.66 -19.49 -5.87
N LYS A 90 24.95 -19.65 -5.54
CA LYS A 90 25.96 -18.60 -5.30
C LYS A 90 25.54 -17.61 -4.20
N LEU A 91 25.08 -18.15 -3.07
CA LEU A 91 24.48 -17.38 -1.97
C LEU A 91 25.54 -16.68 -1.10
N GLY A 92 25.40 -15.36 -0.95
CA GLY A 92 26.20 -14.57 -0.02
C GLY A 92 25.95 -14.94 1.46
N PRO A 93 26.82 -14.50 2.39
CA PRO A 93 26.73 -14.82 3.82
C PRO A 93 25.52 -14.19 4.54
N PHE A 94 24.75 -13.34 3.86
CA PHE A 94 23.43 -12.88 4.33
C PHE A 94 22.48 -14.06 4.56
N TYR A 95 22.48 -15.04 3.65
CA TYR A 95 21.58 -16.20 3.70
C TYR A 95 22.10 -17.24 4.70
N GLN A 96 21.28 -17.48 5.74
CA GLN A 96 21.60 -18.35 6.87
C GLN A 96 20.53 -19.41 7.13
N LYS A 97 19.25 -19.10 6.87
CA LYS A 97 18.12 -20.02 7.04
C LYS A 97 17.50 -20.41 5.69
N HIS A 98 16.96 -21.62 5.62
CA HIS A 98 16.37 -22.22 4.44
C HIS A 98 15.22 -23.17 4.77
N VAL A 99 14.21 -23.21 3.90
CA VAL A 99 13.26 -24.33 3.76
C VAL A 99 13.00 -24.53 2.27
N GLU A 100 12.85 -25.78 1.79
CA GLU A 100 12.54 -26.05 0.38
C GLU A 100 11.06 -26.43 0.23
N VAL A 101 10.39 -25.91 -0.81
CA VAL A 101 9.01 -26.28 -1.16
C VAL A 101 8.99 -26.86 -2.57
N GLY A 102 8.81 -28.17 -2.70
CA GLY A 102 8.72 -28.85 -4.00
C GLY A 102 9.93 -28.65 -4.91
N GLY A 103 11.14 -28.43 -4.36
CA GLY A 103 12.35 -28.11 -5.13
C GLY A 103 12.62 -26.60 -5.33
N LEU A 104 11.72 -25.72 -4.88
CA LEU A 104 11.95 -24.26 -4.84
C LEU A 104 12.53 -23.85 -3.48
N PRO A 105 13.72 -23.23 -3.43
CA PRO A 105 14.31 -22.72 -2.19
C PRO A 105 13.58 -21.47 -1.67
N VAL A 106 13.23 -21.49 -0.38
CA VAL A 106 12.80 -20.33 0.40
C VAL A 106 13.90 -20.01 1.41
N LEU A 107 14.41 -18.78 1.38
CA LEU A 107 15.63 -18.36 2.07
C LEU A 107 15.39 -17.17 2.98
N GLY A 108 16.19 -17.07 4.05
CA GLY A 108 16.18 -15.94 4.97
C GLY A 108 17.53 -15.67 5.61
N SER A 109 17.65 -14.49 6.22
CA SER A 109 18.77 -14.16 7.11
C SER A 109 18.63 -14.91 8.45
N ALA A 110 19.59 -14.72 9.37
CA ALA A 110 19.47 -15.24 10.73
C ALA A 110 18.33 -14.58 11.55
N ARG A 111 17.88 -13.37 11.16
CA ARG A 111 16.85 -12.59 11.86
C ARG A 111 15.43 -13.03 11.53
N VAL A 112 15.20 -13.50 10.29
CA VAL A 112 13.90 -13.98 9.81
C VAL A 112 13.36 -15.07 10.74
N SER A 113 12.08 -14.99 11.08
CA SER A 113 11.41 -15.99 11.90
C SER A 113 11.16 -17.31 11.15
N ASP A 114 11.34 -18.44 11.84
CA ASP A 114 11.15 -19.77 11.25
C ASP A 114 9.67 -20.02 10.91
N ALA A 115 8.75 -19.31 11.56
CA ALA A 115 7.34 -19.27 11.20
C ALA A 115 7.10 -18.60 9.83
N ALA A 116 7.81 -17.52 9.49
CA ALA A 116 7.64 -16.84 8.20
C ALA A 116 8.17 -17.66 7.02
N LEU A 117 9.31 -18.32 7.19
CA LEU A 117 9.84 -19.26 6.17
C LEU A 117 8.86 -20.41 5.91
N ARG A 118 8.29 -20.99 6.97
CA ARG A 118 7.28 -22.05 6.87
C ARG A 118 5.95 -21.55 6.31
N GLU A 119 5.51 -20.33 6.63
CA GLU A 119 4.33 -19.70 6.05
C GLU A 119 4.50 -19.45 4.54
N ALA A 120 5.66 -18.95 4.11
CA ALA A 120 5.96 -18.79 2.70
C ALA A 120 5.92 -20.14 1.95
N ALA A 121 6.59 -21.18 2.49
CA ALA A 121 6.52 -22.53 1.93
C ALA A 121 5.08 -23.11 1.92
N TRP A 122 4.28 -22.83 2.96
CA TRP A 122 2.87 -23.25 3.03
C TRP A 122 2.02 -22.59 1.93
N ILE A 123 2.12 -21.26 1.75
CA ILE A 123 1.42 -20.51 0.69
C ILE A 123 1.78 -21.07 -0.69
N LEU A 124 3.07 -21.19 -0.99
CA LEU A 124 3.57 -21.64 -2.30
C LEU A 124 3.14 -23.08 -2.61
N GLY A 125 3.16 -23.95 -1.60
CA GLY A 125 2.67 -25.32 -1.71
C GLY A 125 1.17 -25.42 -1.98
N HIS A 126 0.37 -24.49 -1.44
CA HIS A 126 -1.07 -24.43 -1.73
C HIS A 126 -1.38 -23.81 -3.09
N MET A 127 -0.72 -22.72 -3.47
CA MET A 127 -0.88 -22.13 -4.82
C MET A 127 -0.60 -23.16 -5.92
N MET A 128 0.50 -23.91 -5.77
CA MET A 128 0.98 -24.87 -6.77
C MET A 128 0.53 -26.31 -6.54
N ALA A 129 -0.46 -26.56 -5.66
CA ALA A 129 -0.92 -27.91 -5.32
C ALA A 129 -1.38 -28.75 -6.54
N GLY A 130 -1.88 -28.10 -7.60
CA GLY A 130 -2.27 -28.76 -8.86
C GLY A 130 -1.14 -28.99 -9.88
N ARG A 131 0.04 -28.37 -9.68
CA ARG A 131 1.24 -28.47 -10.54
C ARG A 131 2.53 -28.37 -9.70
N PRO A 132 2.75 -29.23 -8.69
CA PRO A 132 3.86 -29.08 -7.75
C PRO A 132 5.24 -29.22 -8.40
N GLU A 133 5.34 -29.93 -9.54
CA GLU A 133 6.57 -30.10 -10.30
C GLU A 133 7.11 -28.79 -10.91
N TRP A 134 6.26 -27.76 -11.03
CA TRP A 134 6.70 -26.44 -11.49
C TRP A 134 7.60 -25.71 -10.49
N LEU A 135 7.44 -25.98 -9.18
CA LEU A 135 8.34 -25.43 -8.15
C LEU A 135 9.77 -25.95 -8.37
N ALA A 136 9.92 -27.25 -8.68
CA ALA A 136 11.21 -27.85 -9.03
C ALA A 136 11.78 -27.22 -10.31
N ARG A 137 10.96 -27.01 -11.36
CA ARG A 137 11.40 -26.33 -12.59
C ARG A 137 11.86 -24.89 -12.35
N MET A 138 11.26 -24.18 -11.41
CA MET A 138 11.70 -22.84 -11.01
C MET A 138 13.04 -22.91 -10.25
N GLY A 139 13.20 -23.84 -9.31
CA GLY A 139 14.46 -24.09 -8.60
C GLY A 139 15.62 -24.53 -9.52
N GLU A 140 15.35 -25.41 -10.50
CA GLU A 140 16.28 -25.80 -11.58
C GLU A 140 16.75 -24.59 -12.39
N ARG A 141 15.84 -23.66 -12.72
CA ARG A 141 16.12 -22.39 -13.42
C ARG A 141 16.77 -21.34 -12.51
N GLY A 142 17.13 -21.71 -11.28
CA GLY A 142 17.85 -20.88 -10.31
C GLY A 142 16.99 -19.85 -9.58
N ALA A 143 15.66 -20.01 -9.61
CA ALA A 143 14.76 -19.17 -8.84
C ALA A 143 14.78 -19.52 -7.34
N ARG A 144 14.38 -18.54 -6.53
CA ARG A 144 14.30 -18.64 -5.07
C ARG A 144 13.39 -17.55 -4.52
N VAL A 145 12.75 -17.83 -3.40
CA VAL A 145 12.01 -16.85 -2.60
C VAL A 145 12.89 -16.41 -1.43
N VAL A 146 12.88 -15.11 -1.12
CA VAL A 146 13.64 -14.49 -0.04
C VAL A 146 12.67 -13.80 0.91
N VAL A 147 12.54 -14.34 2.12
CA VAL A 147 11.83 -13.65 3.19
C VAL A 147 12.79 -12.66 3.84
N MET A 148 12.38 -11.41 3.95
CA MET A 148 13.06 -10.35 4.70
C MET A 148 12.48 -10.28 6.12
N ALA A 149 13.34 -10.08 7.12
CA ALA A 149 12.87 -9.78 8.47
C ALA A 149 12.08 -8.45 8.51
N HIS A 150 11.29 -8.21 9.55
CA HIS A 150 10.45 -7.01 9.69
C HIS A 150 11.25 -5.69 9.79
N ASP A 151 12.57 -5.79 9.95
CA ASP A 151 13.54 -4.70 10.06
C ASP A 151 14.73 -4.89 9.08
N GLU A 152 14.53 -5.68 8.02
CA GLU A 152 15.38 -5.80 6.83
C GLU A 152 14.65 -5.22 5.62
N TYR A 153 15.33 -4.49 4.75
CA TYR A 153 14.68 -3.80 3.63
C TYR A 153 15.08 -4.36 2.27
N THR A 154 14.32 -3.98 1.23
CA THR A 154 14.47 -4.50 -0.13
C THR A 154 15.91 -4.48 -0.62
N THR A 155 16.69 -3.44 -0.32
CA THR A 155 18.08 -3.33 -0.79
C THR A 155 19.14 -3.86 0.19
N ASP A 156 18.73 -4.57 1.24
CA ASP A 156 19.62 -5.39 2.08
C ASP A 156 19.72 -6.83 1.56
N VAL A 157 18.70 -7.30 0.82
CA VAL A 157 18.77 -8.54 0.02
C VAL A 157 19.93 -8.41 -1.01
N PRO A 158 20.92 -9.31 -1.03
CA PRO A 158 22.14 -9.14 -1.82
C PRO A 158 21.91 -8.92 -3.32
N GLU A 159 20.95 -9.64 -3.92
CA GLU A 159 20.58 -9.52 -5.33
C GLU A 159 19.87 -8.19 -5.67
N HIS A 160 19.31 -7.49 -4.68
CA HIS A 160 18.64 -6.20 -4.82
C HIS A 160 19.50 -5.02 -4.33
N ALA A 161 20.64 -5.27 -3.66
CA ALA A 161 21.52 -4.26 -3.05
C ALA A 161 22.14 -3.22 -4.02
N ARG A 162 21.95 -3.40 -5.34
CA ARG A 162 22.32 -2.44 -6.40
C ARG A 162 21.25 -1.39 -6.71
N LEU A 163 20.00 -1.58 -6.28
CA LEU A 163 18.91 -0.64 -6.54
C LEU A 163 19.18 0.73 -5.89
N ARG A 164 18.89 1.83 -6.60
CA ARG A 164 19.15 3.20 -6.16
C ARG A 164 17.98 4.15 -6.49
N PRO A 165 17.77 5.21 -5.70
CA PRO A 165 18.34 5.45 -4.37
C PRO A 165 17.85 4.41 -3.35
N LYS A 166 18.72 3.90 -2.45
CA LYS A 166 18.33 2.85 -1.46
C LYS A 166 17.03 3.21 -0.73
N ILE A 167 16.99 4.39 -0.11
CA ILE A 167 15.85 4.95 0.63
C ILE A 167 14.53 5.06 -0.16
N TYR A 168 14.57 5.08 -1.50
CA TYR A 168 13.34 4.98 -2.30
C TYR A 168 12.84 3.54 -2.32
N TRP A 169 13.69 2.59 -2.71
CA TRP A 169 13.35 1.17 -2.81
C TRP A 169 12.98 0.57 -1.46
N ASP A 170 13.76 0.86 -0.42
CA ASP A 170 13.52 0.46 0.97
C ASP A 170 12.25 1.08 1.60
N ARG A 171 11.55 1.95 0.85
CA ARG A 171 10.25 2.55 1.23
C ARG A 171 9.11 2.25 0.24
N ARG A 172 9.43 1.94 -1.01
CA ARG A 172 8.48 1.66 -2.11
C ARG A 172 7.93 0.24 -2.08
N ALA A 173 8.65 -0.68 -1.45
CA ALA A 173 8.47 -2.12 -1.61
C ALA A 173 8.66 -2.90 -0.30
N ARG A 174 7.88 -3.96 -0.12
CA ARG A 174 8.20 -5.11 0.76
C ARG A 174 8.23 -6.45 0.04
N GLY A 175 8.10 -6.44 -1.28
CA GLY A 175 8.47 -7.54 -2.15
C GLY A 175 9.10 -7.04 -3.44
N LEU A 176 9.62 -7.96 -4.24
CA LEU A 176 9.96 -7.77 -5.65
C LEU A 176 9.85 -9.11 -6.39
N GLY A 177 9.19 -9.12 -7.54
CA GLY A 177 8.97 -10.30 -8.37
C GLY A 177 10.12 -10.65 -9.32
N GLY A 178 9.96 -11.79 -10.00
CA GLY A 178 10.95 -12.33 -10.95
C GLY A 178 11.71 -13.53 -10.40
N ARG A 179 12.91 -13.82 -10.94
CA ARG A 179 13.67 -15.03 -10.56
C ARG A 179 14.10 -15.04 -9.09
N ILE A 180 14.39 -13.87 -8.53
CA ILE A 180 14.63 -13.71 -7.10
C ILE A 180 13.38 -13.01 -6.57
N THR A 181 12.45 -13.78 -6.05
CA THR A 181 11.25 -13.24 -5.41
C THR A 181 11.62 -12.79 -4.01
N SER A 182 11.13 -11.63 -3.55
CA SER A 182 11.22 -11.26 -2.14
C SER A 182 9.86 -10.89 -1.54
N CYS A 183 9.72 -11.07 -0.23
CA CYS A 183 8.55 -10.66 0.56
C CYS A 183 8.97 -10.37 2.02
N GLY A 184 8.17 -9.60 2.77
CA GLY A 184 8.41 -9.30 4.18
C GLY A 184 7.67 -10.23 5.14
N GLU A 185 8.31 -10.66 6.23
CA GLU A 185 7.67 -11.52 7.23
C GLU A 185 6.47 -10.87 7.93
N GLU A 186 6.44 -9.52 8.02
CA GLU A 186 5.30 -8.80 8.60
C GLU A 186 4.01 -9.03 7.81
N ASN A 187 4.11 -9.21 6.48
CA ASN A 187 2.96 -9.45 5.62
C ASN A 187 2.53 -10.92 5.65
N LEU A 188 3.50 -11.85 5.67
CA LEU A 188 3.25 -13.29 5.80
C LEU A 188 2.54 -13.61 7.12
N LEU A 189 3.02 -13.06 8.23
CA LEU A 189 2.56 -13.37 9.58
C LEU A 189 1.52 -12.38 10.14
N GLY A 190 1.24 -11.28 9.44
CA GLY A 190 0.26 -10.27 9.85
C GLY A 190 0.68 -9.44 11.06
N PHE A 191 1.94 -8.99 11.10
CA PHE A 191 2.45 -8.17 12.20
C PHE A 191 1.79 -6.78 12.23
N PRO A 192 1.71 -6.12 13.42
CA PRO A 192 1.24 -4.75 13.50
C PRO A 192 2.05 -3.80 12.61
N GLY A 193 1.38 -2.99 11.80
CA GLY A 193 2.02 -2.02 10.92
C GLY A 193 2.53 -2.57 9.58
N ASP A 194 2.18 -3.81 9.20
CA ASP A 194 2.27 -4.31 7.82
C ASP A 194 1.70 -3.25 6.84
N PRO A 195 2.52 -2.66 5.95
CA PRO A 195 2.06 -1.64 5.01
C PRO A 195 1.19 -2.20 3.88
N TYR A 196 1.10 -3.52 3.78
CA TYR A 196 0.30 -4.27 2.81
C TYR A 196 -0.75 -5.14 3.53
N ALA A 197 -1.27 -4.65 4.67
CA ALA A 197 -2.24 -5.35 5.52
C ALA A 197 -3.56 -5.77 4.84
N GLY A 198 -3.85 -5.28 3.63
CA GLY A 198 -5.02 -5.69 2.82
C GLY A 198 -4.77 -6.87 1.87
N GLU A 199 -3.54 -7.34 1.71
CA GLU A 199 -3.15 -8.26 0.61
C GLU A 199 -2.05 -9.26 1.03
N ASN A 200 -1.75 -10.26 0.21
CA ASN A 200 -0.54 -11.06 0.38
C ASN A 200 0.48 -10.78 -0.75
N ILE A 201 1.60 -10.17 -0.38
CA ILE A 201 2.67 -9.77 -1.31
C ILE A 201 3.42 -10.98 -1.88
N LEU A 202 3.56 -12.08 -1.12
CA LEU A 202 4.18 -13.28 -1.69
C LEU A 202 3.34 -13.87 -2.83
N ILE A 203 2.01 -13.82 -2.77
CA ILE A 203 1.13 -14.30 -3.84
C ILE A 203 1.31 -13.45 -5.12
N HIS A 204 1.36 -12.12 -4.98
CA HIS A 204 1.63 -11.19 -6.10
C HIS A 204 3.03 -11.43 -6.72
N GLU A 205 4.09 -11.37 -5.90
CA GLU A 205 5.47 -11.40 -6.39
C GLU A 205 5.86 -12.81 -6.89
N PHE A 206 5.22 -13.86 -6.37
CA PHE A 206 5.33 -15.21 -6.93
C PHE A 206 4.54 -15.37 -8.24
N ALA A 207 3.44 -14.65 -8.46
CA ALA A 207 2.76 -14.65 -9.76
C ALA A 207 3.67 -14.10 -10.86
N HIS A 208 4.40 -13.00 -10.60
CA HIS A 208 5.48 -12.49 -11.47
C HIS A 208 6.60 -13.53 -11.65
N ALA A 209 7.07 -14.15 -10.56
CA ALA A 209 8.11 -15.18 -10.63
C ALA A 209 7.69 -16.38 -11.51
N LEU A 210 6.45 -16.84 -11.34
CA LEU A 210 5.85 -17.92 -12.12
C LEU A 210 5.70 -17.53 -13.59
N HIS A 211 5.27 -16.30 -13.88
CA HIS A 211 5.18 -15.76 -15.25
C HIS A 211 6.52 -15.77 -15.96
N HIS A 212 7.55 -15.18 -15.34
CA HIS A 212 8.87 -15.00 -15.93
C HIS A 212 9.71 -16.28 -16.00
N VAL A 213 9.68 -17.12 -14.95
CA VAL A 213 10.59 -18.28 -14.84
C VAL A 213 9.96 -19.56 -15.37
N ALA A 214 8.65 -19.78 -15.14
CA ALA A 214 7.97 -21.01 -15.53
C ALA A 214 7.18 -20.82 -16.82
N LEU A 215 6.10 -20.03 -16.78
CA LEU A 215 5.04 -19.99 -17.80
C LEU A 215 5.55 -19.66 -19.20
N ARG A 216 6.36 -18.60 -19.36
CA ARG A 216 6.99 -18.20 -20.63
C ARG A 216 7.79 -19.32 -21.34
N GLY A 217 8.17 -20.38 -20.62
CA GLY A 217 8.90 -21.52 -21.16
C GLY A 217 8.35 -22.88 -20.72
N LEU A 218 7.06 -22.96 -20.38
CA LEU A 218 6.33 -24.21 -20.05
C LEU A 218 4.89 -24.23 -20.60
N GLU A 219 4.24 -23.09 -20.80
CA GLU A 219 2.91 -22.97 -21.40
C GLU A 219 2.99 -22.17 -22.72
N PRO A 220 3.06 -22.84 -23.89
CA PRO A 220 3.08 -22.16 -25.18
C PRO A 220 1.85 -21.27 -25.40
N GLY A 221 2.05 -20.06 -25.94
CA GLY A 221 0.98 -19.09 -26.14
C GLY A 221 0.51 -18.38 -24.86
N PHE A 222 1.22 -18.51 -23.72
CA PHE A 222 0.83 -17.82 -22.48
C PHE A 222 0.99 -16.30 -22.58
N GLN A 223 2.13 -15.83 -23.10
CA GLN A 223 2.44 -14.39 -23.18
C GLN A 223 1.48 -13.66 -24.12
N GLU A 224 1.24 -14.24 -25.29
CA GLU A 224 0.37 -13.73 -26.34
C GLU A 224 -1.09 -13.70 -25.86
N ALA A 225 -1.53 -14.72 -25.13
CA ALA A 225 -2.86 -14.73 -24.51
C ALA A 225 -3.02 -13.66 -23.42
N LEU A 226 -1.98 -13.46 -22.59
CA LEU A 226 -1.99 -12.44 -21.53
C LEU A 226 -2.04 -11.02 -22.11
N GLU A 227 -1.22 -10.72 -23.11
CA GLU A 227 -1.20 -9.43 -23.82
C GLU A 227 -2.51 -9.14 -24.57
N GLU A 228 -3.11 -10.16 -25.19
CA GLU A 228 -4.41 -10.04 -25.85
C GLU A 228 -5.55 -9.80 -24.86
N LEU A 229 -5.53 -10.49 -23.70
CA LEU A 229 -6.52 -10.29 -22.64
C LEU A 229 -6.40 -8.90 -22.01
N HIS A 230 -5.19 -8.46 -21.64
CA HIS A 230 -4.96 -7.12 -21.08
C HIS A 230 -5.46 -6.02 -22.03
N ARG A 231 -5.11 -6.12 -23.32
CA ARG A 231 -5.51 -5.13 -24.33
C ARG A 231 -7.04 -5.08 -24.52
N ARG A 232 -7.72 -6.23 -24.47
CA ARG A 232 -9.20 -6.29 -24.52
C ARG A 232 -9.83 -5.72 -23.25
N ALA A 233 -9.31 -6.06 -22.09
CA ALA A 233 -9.82 -5.56 -20.82
C ALA A 233 -9.77 -4.03 -20.76
N LEU A 234 -8.65 -3.42 -21.17
CA LEU A 234 -8.54 -1.95 -21.28
C LEU A 234 -9.48 -1.37 -22.35
N ALA A 235 -9.67 -2.02 -23.49
CA ALA A 235 -10.61 -1.58 -24.53
C ALA A 235 -12.08 -1.67 -24.09
N GLU A 236 -12.41 -2.60 -23.20
CA GLU A 236 -13.71 -2.72 -22.51
C GLU A 236 -13.85 -1.75 -21.30
N GLY A 237 -12.84 -0.92 -21.03
CA GLY A 237 -12.82 0.02 -19.90
C GLY A 237 -12.58 -0.64 -18.54
N ARG A 238 -12.22 -1.92 -18.50
CA ARG A 238 -11.93 -2.67 -17.28
C ARG A 238 -10.61 -2.24 -16.68
N TRP A 239 -10.50 -2.39 -15.36
CA TRP A 239 -9.31 -2.03 -14.58
C TRP A 239 -8.89 -0.55 -14.73
N SER A 240 -9.72 0.29 -15.36
CA SER A 240 -9.40 1.69 -15.63
C SER A 240 -9.10 2.46 -14.33
N GLY A 241 -7.87 2.98 -14.22
CA GLY A 241 -7.37 3.66 -13.04
C GLY A 241 -6.77 2.75 -11.95
N THR A 242 -6.77 1.42 -12.11
CA THR A 242 -6.17 0.49 -11.14
C THR A 242 -4.72 0.12 -11.49
N TYR A 243 -4.00 -0.50 -10.55
CA TYR A 243 -2.64 -0.98 -10.75
C TYR A 243 -2.56 -2.09 -11.83
N ALA A 244 -3.55 -2.99 -11.85
CA ALA A 244 -3.74 -4.02 -12.87
C ALA A 244 -3.83 -3.48 -14.32
N ALA A 245 -4.29 -2.24 -14.52
CA ALA A 245 -4.29 -1.65 -15.87
C ALA A 245 -2.89 -1.25 -16.39
N SER A 246 -1.91 -1.09 -15.50
CA SER A 246 -0.64 -0.43 -15.84
C SER A 246 0.20 -1.17 -16.90
N ASN A 247 0.22 -2.51 -16.86
CA ASN A 247 0.86 -3.37 -17.87
C ASN A 247 0.38 -4.84 -17.74
N PRO A 248 0.65 -5.73 -18.72
CA PRO A 248 0.17 -7.11 -18.70
C PRO A 248 0.72 -7.98 -17.56
N GLU A 249 1.89 -7.66 -17.00
CA GLU A 249 2.53 -8.45 -15.93
C GLU A 249 1.84 -8.16 -14.58
N GLU A 250 1.50 -6.90 -14.31
CA GLU A 250 0.69 -6.50 -13.16
C GLU A 250 -0.77 -6.97 -13.29
N TYR A 251 -1.36 -6.88 -14.49
CA TYR A 251 -2.67 -7.47 -14.81
C TYR A 251 -2.73 -8.97 -14.47
N TRP A 252 -1.64 -9.70 -14.70
CA TRP A 252 -1.51 -11.09 -14.26
C TRP A 252 -1.41 -11.20 -12.73
N ALA A 253 -0.48 -10.50 -12.09
CA ALA A 253 -0.22 -10.64 -10.65
C ALA A 253 -1.45 -10.27 -9.78
N GLU A 254 -2.11 -9.17 -10.11
CA GLU A 254 -3.38 -8.72 -9.51
C GLU A 254 -4.50 -9.76 -9.72
N GLY A 255 -4.60 -10.33 -10.93
CA GLY A 255 -5.52 -11.42 -11.25
C GLY A 255 -5.25 -12.69 -10.45
N VAL A 256 -3.99 -12.98 -10.12
CA VAL A 256 -3.62 -14.11 -9.25
C VAL A 256 -3.97 -13.81 -7.79
N GLN A 257 -3.78 -12.58 -7.30
CA GLN A 257 -4.23 -12.19 -5.96
C GLN A 257 -5.76 -12.32 -5.83
N SER A 258 -6.53 -11.81 -6.79
CA SER A 258 -7.99 -11.94 -6.74
C SER A 258 -8.41 -13.42 -6.89
N TRP A 259 -7.75 -14.21 -7.74
CA TRP A 259 -7.99 -15.66 -7.85
C TRP A 259 -7.74 -16.44 -6.55
N PHE A 260 -6.96 -15.92 -5.61
CA PHE A 260 -6.73 -16.52 -4.29
C PHE A 260 -7.39 -15.75 -3.13
N ASP A 261 -8.34 -14.84 -3.43
CA ASP A 261 -9.08 -14.01 -2.45
C ASP A 261 -8.15 -13.16 -1.55
N CYS A 262 -7.12 -12.54 -2.13
CA CYS A 262 -6.12 -11.75 -1.39
C CYS A 262 -5.63 -10.47 -2.10
N ASN A 263 -6.40 -9.93 -3.03
CA ASN A 263 -6.15 -8.57 -3.54
C ASN A 263 -6.79 -7.52 -2.60
N ARG A 264 -6.47 -6.26 -2.80
CA ARG A 264 -7.15 -5.12 -2.19
C ARG A 264 -8.37 -4.73 -2.99
N GLU A 265 -9.25 -3.99 -2.33
CA GLU A 265 -10.44 -3.42 -2.94
C GLU A 265 -10.59 -1.93 -2.61
N ASN A 266 -11.28 -1.23 -3.50
CA ASN A 266 -11.94 0.06 -3.26
C ASN A 266 -11.02 1.17 -2.68
N ASP A 267 -9.76 1.23 -3.13
CA ASP A 267 -8.79 2.27 -2.75
C ASP A 267 -8.28 3.08 -3.98
N ALA A 268 -7.24 3.89 -3.79
CA ALA A 268 -6.70 4.77 -4.84
C ALA A 268 -5.99 4.04 -6.02
N SER A 269 -5.83 2.71 -5.94
CA SER A 269 -5.19 1.88 -6.96
C SER A 269 -5.91 0.55 -7.25
N HIS A 270 -6.98 0.20 -6.54
CA HIS A 270 -7.71 -1.07 -6.71
C HIS A 270 -9.23 -0.82 -6.84
N ASN A 271 -9.91 -1.60 -7.69
CA ASN A 271 -11.36 -1.55 -7.88
C ASN A 271 -12.07 -2.50 -6.89
N HIS A 272 -13.27 -2.99 -7.20
CA HIS A 272 -14.04 -3.88 -6.34
C HIS A 272 -13.70 -5.38 -6.48
N VAL A 273 -12.64 -5.76 -7.20
CA VAL A 273 -12.42 -7.17 -7.63
C VAL A 273 -11.31 -7.81 -6.80
N ASN A 274 -11.62 -8.27 -5.58
CA ASN A 274 -10.62 -8.91 -4.71
C ASN A 274 -10.81 -10.42 -4.48
N THR A 275 -11.95 -10.98 -4.87
CA THR A 275 -12.22 -12.43 -4.82
C THR A 275 -12.17 -13.10 -6.19
N ARG A 276 -12.07 -14.44 -6.20
CA ARG A 276 -12.16 -15.23 -7.43
C ARG A 276 -13.53 -15.11 -8.08
N GLU A 277 -14.59 -15.15 -7.28
CA GLU A 277 -15.98 -15.04 -7.71
C GLU A 277 -16.25 -13.70 -8.43
N GLU A 278 -15.68 -12.60 -7.92
CA GLU A 278 -15.72 -11.30 -8.60
C GLU A 278 -14.83 -11.29 -9.85
N LEU A 279 -13.67 -11.93 -9.83
CA LEU A 279 -12.81 -12.03 -11.01
C LEU A 279 -13.48 -12.82 -12.14
N GLU A 280 -14.18 -13.91 -11.82
CA GLU A 280 -14.96 -14.72 -12.77
C GLU A 280 -16.16 -13.97 -13.34
N LEU A 281 -16.82 -13.11 -12.55
CA LEU A 281 -17.92 -12.26 -13.01
C LEU A 281 -17.42 -11.03 -13.81
N TYR A 282 -16.35 -10.40 -13.34
CA TYR A 282 -15.77 -9.19 -13.94
C TYR A 282 -14.95 -9.56 -15.16
N ASP A 283 -13.78 -10.17 -15.01
CA ASP A 283 -12.85 -10.52 -16.09
C ASP A 283 -12.74 -12.05 -16.25
N PRO A 284 -13.76 -12.70 -16.85
CA PRO A 284 -13.74 -14.14 -17.11
C PRO A 284 -12.63 -14.55 -18.09
N GLY A 285 -11.97 -13.59 -18.78
CA GLY A 285 -10.79 -13.83 -19.58
C GLY A 285 -9.58 -14.15 -18.70
N LEU A 286 -9.27 -13.25 -17.77
CA LEU A 286 -8.23 -13.40 -16.76
C LEU A 286 -8.52 -14.57 -15.81
N ALA A 287 -9.77 -14.75 -15.37
CA ALA A 287 -10.15 -15.89 -14.53
C ALA A 287 -9.85 -17.25 -15.21
N ARG A 288 -10.16 -17.39 -16.51
CA ARG A 288 -9.79 -18.60 -17.28
C ARG A 288 -8.28 -18.76 -17.45
N LEU A 289 -7.52 -17.67 -17.50
CA LEU A 289 -6.06 -17.72 -17.54
C LEU A 289 -5.51 -18.27 -16.22
N CYS A 290 -6.01 -17.80 -15.08
CA CYS A 290 -5.68 -18.32 -13.74
C CYS A 290 -6.11 -19.80 -13.60
N ALA A 291 -7.32 -20.16 -14.02
CA ALA A 291 -7.81 -21.55 -14.00
C ALA A 291 -6.94 -22.50 -14.85
N ARG A 292 -6.47 -22.05 -16.02
CA ARG A 292 -5.53 -22.82 -16.86
C ARG A 292 -4.21 -23.09 -16.13
N VAL A 293 -3.71 -22.11 -15.36
CA VAL A 293 -2.44 -22.21 -14.65
C VAL A 293 -2.56 -23.07 -13.39
N PHE A 294 -3.45 -22.72 -12.45
CA PHE A 294 -3.54 -23.37 -11.15
C PHE A 294 -4.42 -24.63 -11.14
N GLY A 295 -5.17 -24.88 -12.21
CA GLY A 295 -6.10 -26.00 -12.31
C GLY A 295 -7.32 -25.84 -11.39
N PRO A 296 -8.00 -26.94 -11.01
CA PRO A 296 -9.14 -26.93 -10.11
C PRO A 296 -8.71 -26.76 -8.63
N ASN A 297 -7.86 -25.78 -8.34
CA ASN A 297 -7.36 -25.52 -7.00
C ASN A 297 -8.43 -24.82 -6.14
N PRO A 298 -9.00 -25.47 -5.10
CA PRO A 298 -10.05 -24.87 -4.29
C PRO A 298 -9.52 -23.85 -3.27
N TRP A 299 -8.22 -23.86 -2.98
CA TRP A 299 -7.63 -23.06 -1.92
C TRP A 299 -7.82 -21.57 -2.15
N ARG A 300 -8.06 -20.86 -1.04
CA ARG A 300 -8.16 -19.41 -0.91
C ARG A 300 -7.27 -18.99 0.25
N TYR A 301 -6.60 -17.86 0.10
CA TYR A 301 -5.81 -17.29 1.17
C TYR A 301 -6.71 -16.70 2.25
N ARG A 302 -6.19 -16.72 3.48
CA ARG A 302 -6.65 -15.98 4.66
C ARG A 302 -5.41 -15.66 5.47
N ARG A 303 -5.36 -14.56 6.22
CA ARG A 303 -4.20 -14.26 7.08
C ARG A 303 -4.09 -15.28 8.22
N PRO A 304 -2.89 -15.51 8.79
CA PRO A 304 -2.72 -16.40 9.94
C PRO A 304 -3.64 -16.12 11.14
N GLY A 305 -4.13 -14.89 11.34
CA GLY A 305 -5.11 -14.57 12.39
C GLY A 305 -6.53 -15.10 12.13
N GLU A 306 -6.88 -15.38 10.87
CA GLU A 306 -8.23 -15.76 10.41
C GLU A 306 -8.39 -17.28 10.19
N ARG A 307 -7.29 -18.04 10.31
CA ARG A 307 -7.25 -19.48 10.03
C ARG A 307 -7.60 -20.32 11.27
N PRO A 308 -8.33 -21.43 11.11
CA PRO A 308 -8.52 -22.39 12.19
C PRO A 308 -7.19 -23.08 12.56
N PRO A 309 -7.04 -23.65 13.77
CA PRO A 309 -5.75 -24.15 14.28
C PRO A 309 -5.03 -25.15 13.36
N GLU A 310 -5.76 -26.04 12.70
CA GLU A 310 -5.25 -27.06 11.77
C GLU A 310 -4.69 -26.48 10.44
N ALA A 311 -4.95 -25.20 10.16
CA ALA A 311 -4.35 -24.42 9.07
C ALA A 311 -3.25 -23.45 9.57
N ARG A 312 -2.75 -23.66 10.80
CA ARG A 312 -1.69 -22.87 11.45
C ARG A 312 -0.56 -23.72 12.05
N VAL A 313 -0.65 -25.05 11.96
CA VAL A 313 0.30 -26.02 12.57
C VAL A 313 1.76 -25.76 12.14
N HIS A 314 1.97 -25.40 10.88
CA HIS A 314 3.30 -25.11 10.33
C HIS A 314 3.95 -23.83 10.89
N LEU A 315 3.20 -22.97 11.58
CA LEU A 315 3.74 -21.80 12.27
C LEU A 315 4.46 -22.18 13.58
N GLY A 316 4.14 -23.34 14.17
CA GLY A 316 4.66 -23.76 15.46
C GLY A 316 4.32 -22.77 16.58
N ASP A 317 5.30 -22.46 17.43
CA ASP A 317 5.15 -21.60 18.61
C ASP A 317 5.04 -20.08 18.31
N PHE A 318 4.54 -19.71 17.13
CA PHE A 318 4.35 -18.30 16.76
C PHE A 318 3.19 -17.67 17.55
N ASP A 319 3.51 -16.65 18.35
CA ASP A 319 2.57 -15.85 19.14
C ASP A 319 2.39 -14.46 18.50
N PRO A 320 1.24 -14.18 17.84
CA PRO A 320 0.95 -12.85 17.28
C PRO A 320 0.95 -11.73 18.33
N GLY A 321 0.71 -12.04 19.62
CA GLY A 321 0.80 -11.08 20.72
C GLY A 321 2.23 -10.63 21.04
N ARG A 322 3.25 -11.31 20.48
CA ARG A 322 4.68 -10.95 20.56
C ARG A 322 5.24 -10.45 19.24
N ALA A 323 4.41 -10.32 18.20
CA ALA A 323 4.85 -9.86 16.89
C ALA A 323 5.43 -8.43 16.99
N PRO A 324 6.65 -8.18 16.48
CA PRO A 324 7.22 -6.84 16.44
C PRO A 324 6.44 -5.96 15.45
N ARG A 325 6.27 -4.67 15.78
CA ARG A 325 5.65 -3.71 14.86
C ARG A 325 6.62 -3.37 13.72
N PHE A 326 6.21 -3.62 12.48
CA PHE A 326 6.96 -3.18 11.30
C PHE A 326 7.11 -1.65 11.28
N ARG A 327 8.27 -1.17 10.80
CA ARG A 327 8.54 0.25 10.55
C ARG A 327 9.41 0.40 9.32
N TRP A 328 9.07 1.35 8.47
CA TRP A 328 9.93 1.79 7.37
C TRP A 328 11.24 2.41 7.90
N PRO A 329 12.35 2.35 7.14
CA PRO A 329 13.63 2.84 7.62
C PRO A 329 13.58 4.36 7.77
N ASP A 330 14.25 4.93 8.77
CA ASP A 330 14.26 6.38 8.95
C ASP A 330 14.94 7.10 7.77
N PRO A 331 14.45 8.30 7.38
CA PRO A 331 15.08 9.10 6.34
C PRO A 331 16.50 9.52 6.76
N PRO A 332 17.52 9.36 5.89
CA PRO A 332 18.88 9.79 6.20
C PRO A 332 18.93 11.31 6.29
N LEU A 333 19.40 11.83 7.42
CA LEU A 333 19.33 13.26 7.72
C LEU A 333 20.32 14.13 6.94
N GLY A 334 21.35 13.54 6.31
CA GLY A 334 22.35 14.28 5.53
C GLY A 334 23.11 15.35 6.33
N GLU A 335 23.77 16.26 5.61
CA GLU A 335 24.35 17.47 6.21
C GLU A 335 23.42 18.69 6.12
N ARG A 336 22.60 18.73 5.06
CA ARG A 336 21.61 19.74 4.72
C ARG A 336 20.32 19.01 4.34
N VAL A 337 19.17 19.56 4.72
CA VAL A 337 17.85 19.05 4.33
C VAL A 337 16.99 20.23 3.93
N VAL A 338 16.43 20.17 2.72
CA VAL A 338 15.50 21.20 2.23
C VAL A 338 14.14 20.55 1.98
N VAL A 339 13.08 21.19 2.46
CA VAL A 339 11.69 20.80 2.17
C VAL A 339 10.94 21.94 1.50
N ARG A 340 10.01 21.59 0.60
CA ARG A 340 9.05 22.50 -0.01
C ARG A 340 7.66 22.19 0.52
N PHE A 341 6.95 23.21 1.01
CA PHE A 341 5.54 23.15 1.35
C PHE A 341 4.75 23.72 0.17
N ASP A 342 3.84 22.92 -0.38
CA ASP A 342 2.97 23.36 -1.48
C ASP A 342 1.59 23.72 -0.92
N LEU A 343 1.19 24.97 -1.10
CA LEU A 343 -0.09 25.54 -0.69
C LEU A 343 -0.93 25.87 -1.94
N ALA A 344 -2.25 25.96 -1.79
CA ALA A 344 -3.13 26.40 -2.88
C ALA A 344 -2.80 27.83 -3.42
N ALA A 345 -2.05 28.64 -2.67
CA ALA A 345 -1.65 30.00 -3.03
C ALA A 345 -0.20 30.12 -3.58
N GLY A 346 0.54 29.01 -3.69
CA GLY A 346 1.96 29.00 -4.05
C GLY A 346 2.78 28.09 -3.12
N SER A 347 4.11 28.16 -3.20
CA SER A 347 5.00 27.31 -2.39
C SER A 347 6.02 28.12 -1.60
N LEU A 348 6.55 27.50 -0.55
CA LEU A 348 7.65 28.01 0.26
C LEU A 348 8.64 26.89 0.56
N GLU A 349 9.91 27.25 0.69
CA GLU A 349 11.00 26.31 0.96
C GLU A 349 11.61 26.60 2.32
N ALA A 350 11.97 25.55 3.06
CA ALA A 350 12.61 25.64 4.36
C ALA A 350 13.81 24.70 4.45
N GLU A 351 14.87 25.17 5.09
CA GLU A 351 16.02 24.34 5.48
C GLU A 351 15.82 23.85 6.91
N LEU A 352 16.02 22.55 7.14
CA LEU A 352 15.81 21.92 8.45
C LEU A 352 17.12 21.83 9.24
N TYR A 353 17.01 21.59 10.55
CA TYR A 353 18.15 21.61 11.49
C TYR A 353 18.52 20.21 12.04
N PRO A 354 18.97 19.25 11.18
CA PRO A 354 19.18 17.86 11.57
C PRO A 354 20.30 17.64 12.61
N ARG A 355 21.23 18.60 12.76
CA ARG A 355 22.30 18.52 13.77
C ARG A 355 21.83 18.98 15.15
N GLN A 356 20.86 19.91 15.18
CA GLN A 356 20.34 20.56 16.37
C GLN A 356 19.12 19.84 16.96
N ALA A 357 18.28 19.25 16.09
CA ALA A 357 17.02 18.60 16.44
C ALA A 357 16.84 17.27 15.64
N PRO A 358 17.74 16.29 15.81
CA PRO A 358 17.79 15.10 14.97
C PRO A 358 16.54 14.23 15.05
N ARG A 359 15.88 14.10 16.21
CA ARG A 359 14.66 13.28 16.33
C ARG A 359 13.45 14.03 15.78
N THR A 360 13.39 15.35 15.98
CA THR A 360 12.31 16.22 15.51
C THR A 360 12.31 16.35 13.99
N VAL A 361 13.48 16.58 13.38
CA VAL A 361 13.61 16.60 11.92
C VAL A 361 13.29 15.23 11.32
N ARG A 362 13.72 14.13 11.96
CA ARG A 362 13.40 12.76 11.53
C ARG A 362 11.91 12.45 11.60
N HIS A 363 11.24 12.83 12.68
CA HIS A 363 9.79 12.66 12.89
C HIS A 363 8.99 13.46 11.85
N PHE A 364 9.36 14.73 11.64
CA PHE A 364 8.78 15.56 10.60
C PHE A 364 9.00 14.97 9.21
N LEU A 365 10.22 14.53 8.86
CA LEU A 365 10.50 13.91 7.57
C LEU A 365 9.76 12.58 7.37
N ASN A 366 9.48 11.83 8.45
CA ASN A 366 8.56 10.69 8.39
C ASN A 366 7.14 11.17 8.06
N LEU A 367 6.56 12.13 8.79
CA LEU A 367 5.22 12.67 8.49
C LEU A 367 5.10 13.26 7.06
N VAL A 368 6.15 13.90 6.56
CA VAL A 368 6.30 14.37 5.17
C VAL A 368 6.26 13.21 4.17
N ARG A 369 7.11 12.19 4.37
CA ARG A 369 7.24 11.01 3.50
C ARG A 369 5.99 10.14 3.49
N ASP A 370 5.32 10.05 4.64
CA ASP A 370 4.10 9.28 4.88
C ASP A 370 2.83 10.08 4.53
N GLY A 371 2.99 11.27 3.93
CA GLY A 371 1.92 12.04 3.30
C GLY A 371 0.97 12.77 4.27
N PHE A 372 1.26 12.83 5.56
CA PHE A 372 0.37 13.40 6.58
C PHE A 372 0.09 14.90 6.42
N TYR A 373 0.84 15.61 5.58
CA TYR A 373 0.57 17.01 5.24
C TYR A 373 -0.24 17.20 3.95
N ARG A 374 -0.52 16.16 3.15
CA ARG A 374 -1.47 16.26 2.03
C ARG A 374 -2.88 16.33 2.63
N GLY A 375 -3.58 17.45 2.42
CA GLY A 375 -4.88 17.70 3.06
C GLY A 375 -4.79 18.47 4.39
N GLY A 376 -3.57 18.62 4.93
CA GLY A 376 -3.28 19.43 6.12
C GLY A 376 -3.57 20.92 5.91
N ILE A 377 -3.39 21.70 6.97
CA ILE A 377 -3.79 23.12 7.03
C ILE A 377 -2.68 24.00 7.59
N LEU A 378 -2.60 25.23 7.09
CA LEU A 378 -1.72 26.30 7.58
C LEU A 378 -2.58 27.56 7.88
N ILE A 379 -2.60 28.02 9.13
CA ILE A 379 -3.50 29.07 9.64
C ILE A 379 -2.69 30.21 10.26
N TRP A 380 -3.04 31.48 9.98
CA TRP A 380 -2.47 32.62 10.69
C TRP A 380 -3.09 32.76 12.09
N VAL A 381 -2.23 32.81 13.11
CA VAL A 381 -2.61 33.00 14.52
C VAL A 381 -2.03 34.34 14.99
N PRO A 382 -2.84 35.42 15.01
CA PRO A 382 -2.39 36.75 15.40
C PRO A 382 -2.28 36.91 16.91
N ALA A 383 -1.17 37.51 17.37
CA ALA A 383 -0.96 37.87 18.77
C ALA A 383 -1.46 39.29 19.04
N GLY A 384 -2.36 39.45 20.02
CA GLY A 384 -2.92 40.74 20.42
C GLY A 384 -4.21 41.16 19.69
N GLY A 385 -4.89 40.24 19.00
CA GLY A 385 -6.20 40.48 18.37
C GLY A 385 -6.22 40.20 16.86
N SER A 386 -7.41 40.01 16.29
CA SER A 386 -7.61 39.45 14.94
C SER A 386 -6.95 40.22 13.78
N GLN A 387 -6.68 41.52 13.95
CA GLN A 387 -6.04 42.38 12.94
C GLN A 387 -4.52 42.50 13.15
N SER A 388 -3.92 41.80 14.12
CA SER A 388 -2.50 41.93 14.42
C SER A 388 -1.62 41.28 13.34
N ARG A 389 -0.54 42.00 12.99
CA ARG A 389 0.55 41.51 12.13
C ARG A 389 1.66 40.80 12.91
N ALA A 390 1.67 40.90 14.24
CA ALA A 390 2.47 40.05 15.10
C ALA A 390 1.75 38.71 15.28
N GLY A 391 2.45 37.59 15.21
CA GLY A 391 1.86 36.26 15.33
C GLY A 391 2.70 35.17 14.70
N PHE A 392 2.09 34.01 14.49
CA PHE A 392 2.72 32.86 13.82
C PHE A 392 1.74 32.17 12.88
N TRP A 393 2.28 31.46 11.88
CA TRP A 393 1.51 30.50 11.10
C TRP A 393 1.55 29.14 11.76
N GLU A 394 0.42 28.57 12.15
CA GLU A 394 0.35 27.19 12.66
C GLU A 394 -0.01 26.22 11.55
N GLY A 395 0.87 25.25 11.33
CA GLY A 395 0.68 24.13 10.40
C GLY A 395 0.29 22.86 11.14
N ARG A 396 -0.70 22.13 10.61
CA ARG A 396 -1.20 20.86 11.16
C ARG A 396 -1.23 19.79 10.07
N THR A 397 -1.01 18.52 10.47
CA THR A 397 -1.31 17.34 9.64
C THR A 397 -2.80 17.28 9.27
N ASP A 398 -3.16 16.48 8.26
CA ASP A 398 -4.54 16.23 7.86
C ASP A 398 -5.37 15.68 9.05
N PRO A 399 -6.42 16.40 9.52
CA PRO A 399 -7.30 15.92 10.58
C PRO A 399 -8.02 14.61 10.24
N GLY A 400 -8.20 14.29 8.95
CA GLY A 400 -8.78 13.03 8.51
C GLY A 400 -7.91 11.80 8.84
N ARG A 401 -6.60 12.00 9.04
CA ARG A 401 -5.61 10.95 9.33
C ARG A 401 -5.14 10.93 10.78
N ALA A 402 -5.86 11.62 11.66
CA ALA A 402 -5.54 11.76 13.08
C ALA A 402 -5.31 10.43 13.83
N THR A 403 -6.05 9.38 13.46
CA THR A 403 -5.95 8.03 14.06
C THR A 403 -4.79 7.19 13.53
N GLU A 404 -4.16 7.60 12.42
CA GLU A 404 -3.00 6.92 11.82
C GLU A 404 -1.66 7.45 12.34
N LEU A 405 -1.66 8.55 13.11
CA LEU A 405 -0.45 9.26 13.51
C LEU A 405 0.53 8.35 14.28
N PRO A 406 1.85 8.52 14.08
CA PRO A 406 2.86 7.81 14.84
C PRO A 406 2.78 8.15 16.34
N PRO A 407 3.35 7.30 17.23
CA PRO A 407 3.44 7.61 18.66
C PRO A 407 4.12 8.96 18.91
N LEU A 408 3.59 9.70 19.89
CA LEU A 408 4.05 11.06 20.22
C LEU A 408 5.56 11.14 20.39
N LEU A 409 6.17 12.13 19.73
CA LEU A 409 7.60 12.38 19.82
C LEU A 409 8.00 12.83 21.23
N THR A 410 9.01 12.17 21.81
CA THR A 410 9.62 12.63 23.07
C THR A 410 10.43 13.90 22.82
N TRP A 411 10.06 15.00 23.50
CA TRP A 411 10.75 16.29 23.42
C TRP A 411 12.27 16.16 23.66
N GLU A 412 13.07 16.79 22.79
CA GLU A 412 14.53 16.73 22.84
C GLU A 412 15.21 18.01 23.32
N GLY A 413 14.44 18.95 23.88
CA GLY A 413 14.89 20.31 24.19
C GLY A 413 14.66 21.28 23.03
N PRO A 414 14.96 22.57 23.20
CA PRO A 414 14.70 23.60 22.18
C PRO A 414 15.56 23.45 20.91
N GLY A 415 16.67 22.72 20.97
CA GLY A 415 17.74 22.73 19.97
C GLY A 415 18.69 23.93 20.14
N GLN A 416 19.93 23.81 19.66
CA GLN A 416 20.88 24.92 19.65
C GLN A 416 20.67 25.79 18.40
N VAL A 417 19.73 26.72 18.48
CA VAL A 417 19.60 27.82 17.51
C VAL A 417 20.45 29.02 17.96
N GLY A 418 21.05 29.72 16.99
CA GLY A 418 21.86 30.92 17.24
C GLY A 418 21.02 32.11 17.74
N PRO A 419 21.66 33.23 18.12
CA PRO A 419 20.96 34.43 18.60
C PRO A 419 19.95 35.01 17.58
N GLU A 420 20.08 34.71 16.29
CA GLU A 420 19.10 35.07 15.25
C GLU A 420 17.84 34.19 15.23
N HIS A 421 17.15 34.11 16.37
CA HIS A 421 15.77 33.61 16.52
C HIS A 421 14.77 34.51 15.77
N ALA A 422 14.80 34.43 14.44
CA ALA A 422 14.23 35.39 13.53
C ALA A 422 12.96 34.89 12.83
N ARG A 423 12.18 35.87 12.34
CA ARG A 423 11.12 35.77 11.32
C ARG A 423 11.44 34.67 10.29
N GLY A 424 10.48 33.76 10.12
CA GLY A 424 10.59 32.56 9.27
C GLY A 424 11.12 31.31 9.96
N THR A 425 11.58 31.35 11.22
CA THR A 425 11.95 30.12 11.97
C THR A 425 10.75 29.21 12.16
N ILE A 426 10.94 27.91 11.95
CA ILE A 426 9.93 26.86 12.10
C ILE A 426 10.19 26.09 13.40
N TRP A 427 9.17 26.00 14.24
CA TRP A 427 9.18 25.33 15.54
C TRP A 427 8.26 24.12 15.52
N TRP A 428 8.73 22.96 15.98
CA TRP A 428 7.85 21.85 16.35
C TRP A 428 7.14 22.15 17.66
N VAL A 429 5.88 21.74 17.78
CA VAL A 429 5.04 22.00 18.95
C VAL A 429 4.80 20.70 19.72
N PHE A 430 5.26 20.67 20.97
CA PHE A 430 4.99 19.60 21.93
C PHE A 430 3.99 20.13 22.95
N GLU A 431 2.72 19.80 22.76
CA GLU A 431 1.58 20.25 23.58
C GLU A 431 0.77 19.07 24.13
N GLY A 432 -0.10 19.34 25.10
CA GLY A 432 -1.03 18.36 25.62
C GLY A 432 -2.04 17.84 24.57
N PRO A 433 -2.76 16.74 24.87
CA PRO A 433 -3.55 15.97 23.91
C PRO A 433 -4.93 16.61 23.57
N ALA A 434 -4.97 17.94 23.40
CA ALA A 434 -6.19 18.69 23.08
C ALA A 434 -6.71 18.43 21.66
N GLU A 435 -5.82 18.13 20.71
CA GLU A 435 -6.16 17.71 19.34
C GLU A 435 -5.19 16.61 18.86
N PRO A 436 -5.68 15.54 18.21
CA PRO A 436 -4.87 14.49 17.61
C PRO A 436 -4.32 14.93 16.24
N ALA A 437 -3.49 15.97 16.24
CA ALA A 437 -2.80 16.48 15.05
C ALA A 437 -1.38 16.92 15.42
N GLU A 438 -0.41 16.54 14.60
CA GLU A 438 0.99 16.96 14.78
C GLU A 438 1.20 18.37 14.23
N ARG A 439 1.87 19.23 15.02
CA ARG A 439 1.84 20.69 14.84
C ARG A 439 3.23 21.32 14.72
N PHE A 440 3.34 22.30 13.83
CA PHE A 440 4.49 23.20 13.73
C PHE A 440 4.03 24.67 13.67
N ARG A 441 4.90 25.60 14.06
CA ARG A 441 4.65 27.06 14.01
C ARG A 441 5.77 27.78 13.27
N ILE A 442 5.43 28.64 12.31
CA ILE A 442 6.37 29.52 11.60
C ILE A 442 6.26 30.94 12.17
N ASP A 443 7.36 31.50 12.67
CA ASP A 443 7.39 32.86 13.24
C ASP A 443 7.11 33.93 12.16
N GLY A 444 6.03 34.70 12.32
CA GLY A 444 5.59 35.73 11.38
C GLY A 444 6.28 37.09 11.54
N GLY A 445 7.22 37.20 12.47
CA GLY A 445 7.82 38.45 12.93
C GLY A 445 7.29 38.94 14.28
N ALA A 446 7.93 40.00 14.79
CA ALA A 446 7.63 40.60 16.10
C ALA A 446 7.82 39.67 17.32
N GLN A 447 8.71 38.67 17.22
CA GLN A 447 9.30 37.96 18.37
C GLN A 447 8.31 37.18 19.26
N VAL A 448 7.13 36.85 18.72
CA VAL A 448 6.00 36.27 19.48
C VAL A 448 6.32 34.91 20.13
N LEU A 449 7.21 34.12 19.54
CA LEU A 449 7.59 32.78 20.04
C LEU A 449 8.83 32.78 20.95
N GLN A 450 9.38 33.95 21.34
CA GLN A 450 10.70 34.03 21.99
C GLN A 450 10.74 33.75 23.50
N SER A 451 9.59 33.52 24.16
CA SER A 451 9.50 33.44 25.63
C SER A 451 10.05 32.14 26.28
N VAL A 452 10.78 31.30 25.56
CA VAL A 452 11.21 29.96 26.05
C VAL A 452 12.72 29.69 25.95
N PRO A 453 13.53 30.27 26.85
CA PRO A 453 14.77 29.64 27.34
C PRO A 453 14.42 28.63 28.45
N GLY A 454 13.83 27.50 28.08
CA GLY A 454 13.69 26.32 28.95
C GLY A 454 12.61 26.31 30.04
N ALA A 455 11.77 27.35 30.15
CA ALA A 455 10.71 27.44 31.18
C ALA A 455 9.34 27.85 30.61
N GLU A 456 8.26 27.60 31.35
CA GLU A 456 6.93 28.12 31.02
C GLU A 456 6.85 29.64 31.23
N PRO A 457 6.27 30.40 30.28
CA PRO A 457 5.62 31.68 30.58
C PRO A 457 4.22 31.41 31.19
N ALA A 458 4.21 30.93 32.44
CA ALA A 458 3.04 30.76 33.31
C ALA A 458 1.82 29.99 32.74
N GLY A 459 1.85 28.65 32.81
CA GLY A 459 0.62 27.83 32.87
C GLY A 459 0.05 27.34 31.53
N SER A 460 0.85 27.24 30.48
CA SER A 460 0.40 26.75 29.15
C SER A 460 0.84 25.33 28.78
N GLY A 461 1.85 24.74 29.45
CA GLY A 461 2.38 23.41 29.13
C GLY A 461 3.10 23.24 27.79
N THR A 462 3.06 24.24 26.89
CA THR A 462 3.67 24.18 25.56
C THR A 462 5.19 24.12 25.62
N ARG A 463 5.78 23.12 24.96
CA ARG A 463 7.23 23.02 24.70
C ARG A 463 7.50 23.11 23.19
N LEU A 464 8.65 23.67 22.81
CA LEU A 464 9.05 23.85 21.41
C LEU A 464 10.43 23.24 21.13
N THR A 465 10.68 22.93 19.86
CA THR A 465 12.02 22.60 19.32
C THR A 465 12.18 23.24 17.95
N ALA A 466 13.32 23.86 17.66
CA ALA A 466 13.59 24.47 16.36
C ALA A 466 13.76 23.37 15.28
N LEU A 467 12.79 23.28 14.37
CA LEU A 467 12.76 22.30 13.29
C LEU A 467 13.60 22.76 12.08
N GLY A 468 13.59 24.07 11.80
CA GLY A 468 14.21 24.65 10.61
C GLY A 468 13.90 26.14 10.44
N ARG A 469 14.07 26.65 9.22
CA ARG A 469 13.71 28.03 8.85
C ARG A 469 13.34 28.15 7.38
N VAL A 470 12.31 28.95 7.09
CA VAL A 470 11.90 29.32 5.72
C VAL A 470 13.01 30.11 5.03
N ILE A 471 13.48 29.60 3.88
CA ILE A 471 14.54 30.19 3.04
C ILE A 471 13.98 30.82 1.75
N ARG A 472 12.78 30.44 1.29
CA ARG A 472 12.06 31.08 0.18
C ARG A 472 10.54 31.07 0.42
N GLY A 473 9.79 32.02 -0.13
CA GLY A 473 8.33 32.09 -0.02
C GLY A 473 7.80 32.70 1.29
N LEU A 474 8.66 33.33 2.08
CA LEU A 474 8.27 34.07 3.28
C LEU A 474 7.40 35.31 2.96
N ASP A 475 7.64 35.93 1.80
CA ASP A 475 6.85 37.02 1.23
C ASP A 475 5.40 36.60 0.87
N LEU A 476 5.19 35.32 0.53
CA LEU A 476 3.85 34.76 0.30
C LEU A 476 3.07 34.67 1.61
N LEU A 477 3.71 34.19 2.68
CA LEU A 477 3.11 34.17 4.03
C LEU A 477 2.79 35.59 4.54
N GLU A 478 3.54 36.60 4.13
CA GLU A 478 3.30 37.98 4.55
C GLU A 478 2.15 38.65 3.79
N ARG A 479 2.02 38.41 2.48
CA ARG A 479 0.83 38.83 1.71
C ARG A 479 -0.45 38.22 2.30
N LEU A 480 -0.44 36.89 2.49
CA LEU A 480 -1.60 36.15 3.01
C LEU A 480 -1.96 36.53 4.46
N ARG A 481 -0.97 36.97 5.26
CA ARG A 481 -1.19 37.57 6.60
C ARG A 481 -1.87 38.92 6.47
N ASP A 482 -1.38 39.78 5.60
CA ASP A 482 -1.86 41.16 5.50
C ASP A 482 -3.25 41.24 4.86
N ASP A 483 -3.58 40.30 3.96
CA ASP A 483 -4.95 40.06 3.49
C ASP A 483 -5.88 39.67 4.67
N ALA A 484 -5.45 38.73 5.50
CA ALA A 484 -6.21 38.27 6.68
C ALA A 484 -6.43 39.39 7.71
N ALA A 485 -5.37 40.15 8.02
CA ALA A 485 -5.43 41.29 8.93
C ALA A 485 -6.33 42.44 8.40
N SER A 486 -6.44 42.58 7.07
CA SER A 486 -7.32 43.55 6.40
C SER A 486 -8.80 43.14 6.35
N GLY A 487 -9.16 41.99 6.93
CA GLY A 487 -10.55 41.52 7.01
C GLY A 487 -11.10 40.91 5.71
N LEU A 488 -10.25 40.68 4.71
CA LEU A 488 -10.59 39.79 3.60
C LEU A 488 -10.80 38.36 4.13
N PRO A 489 -11.59 37.49 3.45
CA PRO A 489 -12.03 36.22 4.01
C PRO A 489 -10.95 35.11 4.02
N ALA A 490 -9.85 35.34 4.72
CA ALA A 490 -8.91 34.31 5.19
C ALA A 490 -9.53 33.47 6.34
N ARG A 491 -10.79 33.05 6.17
CA ARG A 491 -11.56 32.19 7.09
C ARG A 491 -11.70 30.76 6.59
N ALA A 492 -10.64 30.26 5.97
CA ALA A 492 -10.32 28.85 5.82
C ALA A 492 -8.80 28.72 5.90
N GLY A 493 -8.29 27.70 6.60
CA GLY A 493 -6.85 27.43 6.62
C GLY A 493 -6.34 27.13 5.21
N LEU A 494 -5.14 27.63 4.89
CA LEU A 494 -4.49 27.35 3.61
C LEU A 494 -4.25 25.85 3.53
N ARG A 495 -4.92 25.15 2.60
CA ARG A 495 -4.70 23.72 2.40
C ARG A 495 -3.27 23.46 1.93
N LEU A 496 -2.55 22.64 2.68
CA LEU A 496 -1.32 21.99 2.25
C LEU A 496 -1.68 20.93 1.21
N GLN A 497 -1.26 21.15 -0.03
CA GLN A 497 -1.33 20.16 -1.11
C GLN A 497 -0.31 19.03 -0.90
N GLY A 498 0.76 19.34 -0.17
CA GLY A 498 1.73 18.40 0.35
C GLY A 498 2.95 19.13 0.93
N VAL A 499 3.86 18.33 1.49
CA VAL A 499 5.23 18.76 1.79
C VAL A 499 6.15 17.74 1.15
N TYR A 500 7.26 18.18 0.59
CA TYR A 500 8.16 17.34 -0.20
C TYR A 500 9.61 17.65 0.17
N ARG A 501 10.43 16.62 0.38
CA ARG A 501 11.88 16.79 0.52
C ARG A 501 12.51 17.04 -0.86
N LEU A 502 13.34 18.07 -0.96
CA LEU A 502 14.11 18.42 -2.15
C LEU A 502 15.57 17.93 -2.06
N GLU A 503 16.15 18.03 -0.86
CA GLU A 503 17.54 17.66 -0.51
C GLU A 503 17.56 16.87 0.79
#